data_AF-A0A7V0YG29-F1
#
_entry.id   AF-A0A7V0YG29-F1
#
_cell.length_a   1.000
_cell.length_b   1.000
_cell.length_c   1.000
_cell.angle_alpha   90.00
_cell.angle_beta   90.00
_cell.angle_gamma   90.00
#
_symmetry.space_group_name_H-M   'P 1'
#
loop_
_entity.id
_entity.type
_entity.pdbx_description
1 polymer ?
#
loop_
_entity_poly.entity_id
_entity_poly.type
_entity_poly.pdbx_seq_one_letter_code
_entity_poly.pdbx_strand_id
1 'polypeptide(L)'
;MKKIFSIPVVSIMLILLCMVSLAYAAQPIENLVKGQMLDQAKEKEQIEDFISKKASPKEFLLKHKDSLGREELKSITKLEELSYSSPYKAVILDEQAARALLSGGNFSEALLNAPYEWVVPIIAKGNNTAGNTVASFSLYKANEQWQVGEVGGYLRPSDIAFSADVNAIARFLKDNNITIGRAFSHVVALGLHMDLLYVAAEQGEFFIPLIHSRDELYGLEHLKIYTRNQFVAAVGDIFRNGGKRDSGLALTYGAPPLGPTAKQTSSARPVILTIAIVGLVALASIYLFRRIQLADKS
;
A
#
# COMPACT_ATOMS: atom_id res chain seq x y z
N MET A 1 -21.30 51.45 -5.43
CA MET A 1 -21.81 50.39 -4.53
C MET A 1 -21.66 48.95 -5.05
N LYS A 2 -20.88 48.64 -6.11
CA LYS A 2 -20.70 47.25 -6.63
C LYS A 2 -19.43 46.49 -6.16
N LYS A 3 -18.52 47.13 -5.40
CA LYS A 3 -17.18 46.56 -5.09
C LYS A 3 -17.02 45.91 -3.71
N ILE A 4 -18.03 45.97 -2.84
CA ILE A 4 -17.95 45.48 -1.45
C ILE A 4 -18.37 44.00 -1.34
N PHE A 5 -19.19 43.51 -2.29
CA PHE A 5 -19.69 42.13 -2.29
C PHE A 5 -18.70 41.09 -2.85
N SER A 6 -17.63 41.50 -3.55
CA SER A 6 -16.70 40.56 -4.19
C SER A 6 -15.67 39.94 -3.24
N ILE A 7 -15.26 40.65 -2.19
CA ILE A 7 -14.22 40.18 -1.25
C ILE A 7 -14.70 39.06 -0.32
N PRO A 8 -15.87 39.15 0.36
CA PRO A 8 -16.34 38.04 1.19
C PRO A 8 -16.68 36.79 0.36
N VAL A 9 -17.16 36.96 -0.88
CA VAL A 9 -17.44 35.84 -1.80
C VAL A 9 -16.16 35.11 -2.21
N VAL A 10 -15.07 35.84 -2.51
CA VAL A 10 -13.76 35.24 -2.82
C VAL A 10 -13.16 34.53 -1.61
N SER A 11 -13.25 35.12 -0.41
CA SER A 11 -12.78 34.47 0.82
C SER A 11 -13.58 33.22 1.18
N ILE A 12 -14.90 33.23 0.98
CA ILE A 12 -15.75 32.05 1.18
C ILE A 12 -15.43 30.98 0.13
N MET A 13 -15.21 31.33 -1.15
CA MET A 13 -14.75 30.36 -2.16
C MET A 13 -13.38 29.77 -1.82
N LEU A 14 -12.45 30.58 -1.28
CA LEU A 14 -11.12 30.10 -0.90
C LEU A 14 -11.19 29.16 0.32
N ILE A 15 -12.05 29.46 1.30
CA ILE A 15 -12.33 28.57 2.44
C ILE A 15 -13.01 27.29 1.95
N LEU A 16 -13.96 27.37 1.01
CA LEU A 16 -14.56 26.19 0.38
C LEU A 16 -13.54 25.35 -0.40
N LEU A 17 -12.57 25.97 -1.09
CA LEU A 17 -11.46 25.27 -1.75
C LEU A 17 -10.50 24.60 -0.76
N CYS A 18 -10.23 25.23 0.39
CA CYS A 18 -9.40 24.67 1.45
C CYS A 18 -10.12 23.59 2.29
N MET A 19 -11.47 23.61 2.29
CA MET A 19 -12.33 22.62 2.96
C MET A 19 -12.71 21.45 2.05
N VAL A 20 -12.27 21.44 0.79
CA VAL A 20 -12.26 20.20 0.01
C VAL A 20 -11.22 19.32 0.67
N SER A 21 -11.66 18.55 1.67
CA SER A 21 -10.97 17.32 2.06
C SER A 21 -10.51 16.68 0.76
N LEU A 22 -9.23 16.32 0.64
CA LEU A 22 -8.75 15.42 -0.40
C LEU A 22 -9.41 14.04 -0.17
N ALA A 23 -10.74 14.01 -0.25
CA ALA A 23 -11.53 12.82 -0.38
C ALA A 23 -11.14 12.32 -1.76
N TYR A 24 -10.27 11.30 -1.78
CA TYR A 24 -10.03 10.55 -2.99
C TYR A 24 -11.40 10.16 -3.55
N ALA A 25 -11.71 10.68 -4.73
CA ALA A 25 -12.97 10.41 -5.38
C ALA A 25 -13.12 8.89 -5.52
N ALA A 26 -14.30 8.40 -5.20
CA ALA A 26 -14.63 7.00 -5.39
C ALA A 26 -14.45 6.66 -6.88
N GLN A 27 -13.78 5.55 -7.17
CA GLN A 27 -13.43 5.13 -8.52
C GLN A 27 -13.65 3.62 -8.69
N PRO A 28 -13.77 3.12 -9.93
CA PRO A 28 -13.89 1.69 -10.18
C PRO A 28 -12.76 0.89 -9.51
N ILE A 29 -13.10 -0.23 -8.88
CA ILE A 29 -12.13 -1.01 -8.09
C ILE A 29 -10.92 -1.47 -8.92
N GLU A 30 -11.15 -1.76 -10.20
CA GLU A 30 -10.12 -2.16 -11.16
C GLU A 30 -9.04 -1.08 -11.33
N ASN A 31 -9.41 0.20 -11.32
CA ASN A 31 -8.46 1.31 -11.40
C ASN A 31 -7.61 1.42 -10.12
N LEU A 32 -8.21 1.16 -8.96
CA LEU A 32 -7.48 1.15 -7.69
C LEU A 32 -6.46 0.02 -7.64
N VAL A 33 -6.86 -1.19 -8.05
CA VAL A 33 -5.97 -2.36 -8.10
C VAL A 33 -4.85 -2.13 -9.11
N LYS A 34 -5.19 -1.64 -10.32
CA LYS A 34 -4.21 -1.28 -11.35
C LYS A 34 -3.21 -0.22 -10.87
N GLY A 35 -3.66 0.73 -10.05
CA GLY A 35 -2.81 1.76 -9.45
C GLY A 35 -1.74 1.22 -8.49
N GLN A 36 -1.85 -0.03 -8.01
CA GLN A 36 -0.83 -0.71 -7.20
C GLN A 36 0.12 -1.59 -8.02
N MET A 37 -0.04 -1.63 -9.36
CA MET A 37 0.84 -2.39 -10.25
C MET A 37 2.04 -1.56 -10.70
N LEU A 38 3.14 -2.23 -11.03
CA LEU A 38 4.37 -1.54 -11.43
C LEU A 38 4.18 -0.63 -12.65
N ASP A 39 3.29 -1.01 -13.57
CA ASP A 39 2.99 -0.22 -14.77
C ASP A 39 2.46 1.19 -14.49
N GLN A 40 1.96 1.45 -13.28
CA GLN A 40 1.47 2.76 -12.85
C GLN A 40 2.39 3.43 -11.83
N ALA A 41 3.51 2.81 -11.48
CA ALA A 41 4.43 3.29 -10.46
C ALA A 41 5.37 4.38 -10.99
N LYS A 42 5.75 5.30 -10.11
CA LYS A 42 6.75 6.35 -10.43
C LYS A 42 8.15 5.76 -10.60
N GLU A 43 8.43 4.69 -9.86
CA GLU A 43 9.70 3.98 -9.83
C GLU A 43 9.80 2.85 -10.87
N LYS A 44 8.84 2.72 -11.79
CA LYS A 44 8.76 1.64 -12.79
C LYS A 44 10.12 1.31 -13.43
N GLU A 45 10.73 2.31 -14.08
CA GLU A 45 11.98 2.13 -14.82
C GLU A 45 13.12 1.65 -13.92
N GLN A 46 13.17 2.12 -12.67
CA GLN A 46 14.21 1.73 -11.71
C GLN A 46 14.05 0.27 -11.29
N ILE A 47 12.81 -0.18 -11.08
CA ILE A 47 12.50 -1.55 -10.70
C ILE A 47 12.75 -2.51 -11.86
N GLU A 48 12.29 -2.17 -13.08
CA GLU A 48 12.52 -2.99 -14.27
C GLU A 48 14.03 -3.13 -14.57
N ASP A 49 14.78 -2.02 -14.49
CA ASP A 49 16.23 -2.02 -14.65
C ASP A 49 16.90 -2.91 -13.59
N PHE A 50 16.49 -2.79 -12.31
CA PHE A 50 17.02 -3.61 -11.23
C PHE A 50 16.76 -5.10 -11.45
N ILE A 51 15.52 -5.46 -11.83
CA ILE A 51 15.12 -6.85 -12.10
C ILE A 51 15.91 -7.42 -13.28
N SER A 52 16.06 -6.65 -14.37
CA SER A 52 16.75 -7.11 -15.58
C SER A 52 18.23 -7.42 -15.35
N LYS A 53 18.87 -6.70 -14.44
CA LYS A 53 20.31 -6.83 -14.11
C LYS A 53 20.61 -7.91 -13.07
N LYS A 54 19.60 -8.52 -12.44
CA LYS A 54 19.79 -9.45 -11.32
C LYS A 54 19.39 -10.88 -11.67
N ALA A 55 20.41 -11.73 -11.83
CA ALA A 55 20.24 -13.19 -11.94
C ALA A 55 20.05 -13.88 -10.57
N SER A 56 20.49 -13.24 -9.48
CA SER A 56 20.67 -13.87 -8.17
C SER A 56 19.41 -14.49 -7.53
N PRO A 57 18.17 -13.93 -7.67
CA PRO A 57 17.00 -14.54 -7.06
C PRO A 57 16.66 -15.91 -7.67
N LYS A 58 16.70 -16.04 -9.01
CA LYS A 58 16.42 -17.31 -9.69
C LYS A 58 17.50 -18.35 -9.42
N GLU A 59 18.77 -17.93 -9.35
CA GLU A 59 19.90 -18.81 -8.98
C GLU A 59 19.76 -19.34 -7.56
N PHE A 60 19.38 -18.46 -6.62
CA PHE A 60 19.11 -18.83 -5.24
C PHE A 60 17.98 -19.88 -5.16
N LEU A 61 16.86 -19.64 -5.86
CA LEU A 61 15.75 -20.60 -5.88
C LEU A 61 16.18 -21.96 -6.43
N LEU A 62 16.89 -21.99 -7.56
CA LEU A 62 17.32 -23.25 -8.17
C LEU A 62 18.28 -24.02 -7.25
N LYS A 63 19.20 -23.31 -6.59
CA LYS A 63 20.18 -23.91 -5.66
C LYS A 63 19.53 -24.44 -4.37
N HIS A 64 18.47 -23.79 -3.89
CA HIS A 64 17.85 -24.07 -2.59
C HIS A 64 16.45 -24.69 -2.68
N LYS A 65 16.00 -25.10 -3.88
CA LYS A 65 14.63 -25.58 -4.13
C LYS A 65 14.17 -26.68 -3.17
N ASP A 66 15.05 -27.62 -2.83
CA ASP A 66 14.71 -28.75 -1.95
C ASP A 66 14.52 -28.31 -0.49
N SER A 67 15.19 -27.23 -0.07
CA SER A 67 15.08 -26.66 1.28
C SER A 67 13.89 -25.71 1.43
N LEU A 68 13.38 -25.16 0.32
CA LEU A 68 12.24 -24.24 0.32
C LEU A 68 10.89 -24.94 0.48
N GLY A 69 10.83 -26.27 0.33
CA GLY A 69 9.60 -27.05 0.50
C GLY A 69 8.49 -26.71 -0.51
N ARG A 70 8.85 -26.18 -1.69
CA ARG A 70 7.91 -25.79 -2.74
C ARG A 70 7.85 -26.87 -3.82
N GLU A 71 6.72 -27.55 -3.92
CA GLU A 71 6.50 -28.64 -4.88
C GLU A 71 6.70 -28.16 -6.33
N GLU A 72 6.27 -26.94 -6.62
CA GLU A 72 6.33 -26.32 -7.94
C GLU A 72 7.76 -26.04 -8.41
N LEU A 73 8.72 -25.98 -7.48
CA LEU A 73 10.14 -25.81 -7.81
C LEU A 73 10.85 -27.13 -8.10
N LYS A 74 10.31 -28.29 -7.69
CA LYS A 74 11.02 -29.58 -7.75
C LYS A 74 11.40 -29.96 -9.18
N SER A 75 10.48 -29.76 -10.12
CA SER A 75 10.68 -30.09 -11.54
C SER A 75 11.62 -29.13 -12.28
N ILE A 76 11.93 -27.97 -11.69
CA ILE A 76 12.78 -26.97 -12.34
C ILE A 76 14.25 -27.39 -12.24
N THR A 77 14.91 -27.55 -13.38
CA THR A 77 16.30 -28.03 -13.42
C THR A 77 17.30 -26.98 -13.88
N LYS A 78 16.84 -25.96 -14.61
CA LYS A 78 17.70 -24.92 -15.17
C LYS A 78 17.14 -23.52 -14.97
N LEU A 79 18.00 -22.52 -15.02
CA LEU A 79 17.66 -21.12 -14.73
C LEU A 79 16.75 -20.51 -15.81
N GLU A 80 16.86 -20.99 -17.05
CA GLU A 80 16.16 -20.45 -18.21
C GLU A 80 14.68 -20.82 -18.21
N GLU A 81 14.33 -21.89 -17.47
CA GLU A 81 12.97 -22.32 -17.15
C GLU A 81 12.27 -21.33 -16.21
N LEU A 82 12.99 -20.37 -15.61
CA LEU A 82 12.42 -19.36 -14.74
C LEU A 82 12.41 -17.97 -15.39
N SER A 83 11.27 -17.28 -15.28
CA SER A 83 11.10 -15.87 -15.65
C SER A 83 10.48 -15.07 -14.52
N TYR A 84 10.67 -13.76 -14.58
CA TYR A 84 9.96 -12.82 -13.73
C TYR A 84 8.63 -12.43 -14.38
N SER A 85 7.58 -12.28 -13.57
CA SER A 85 6.30 -11.69 -13.98
C SER A 85 6.19 -10.24 -13.50
N SER A 86 5.08 -9.58 -13.84
CA SER A 86 4.77 -8.20 -13.45
C SER A 86 4.76 -8.06 -11.92
N PRO A 87 5.59 -7.16 -11.35
CA PRO A 87 5.60 -6.89 -9.93
C PRO A 87 4.35 -6.15 -9.45
N TYR A 88 3.96 -6.38 -8.20
CA TYR A 88 2.90 -5.64 -7.51
C TYR A 88 3.44 -5.04 -6.21
N LYS A 89 2.83 -3.92 -5.80
CA LYS A 89 3.20 -3.21 -4.59
C LYS A 89 2.55 -3.85 -3.37
N ALA A 90 3.34 -4.13 -2.34
CA ALA A 90 2.87 -4.66 -1.07
C ALA A 90 3.29 -3.73 0.07
N VAL A 91 2.32 -3.16 0.78
CA VAL A 91 2.53 -2.21 1.88
C VAL A 91 2.73 -2.98 3.17
N ILE A 92 3.80 -2.72 3.90
CA ILE A 92 4.09 -3.39 5.16
C ILE A 92 3.22 -2.76 6.24
N LEU A 93 2.42 -3.59 6.93
CA LEU A 93 1.65 -3.14 8.07
C LEU A 93 2.59 -2.73 9.19
N ASP A 94 2.68 -1.43 9.49
CA ASP A 94 3.51 -0.90 10.56
C ASP A 94 2.70 -0.58 11.83
N GLU A 95 3.38 -0.10 12.87
CA GLU A 95 2.75 0.25 14.15
C GLU A 95 1.72 1.39 14.01
N GLN A 96 1.91 2.32 13.07
CA GLN A 96 0.99 3.43 12.84
C GLN A 96 -0.31 2.91 12.20
N ALA A 97 -0.20 2.08 11.17
CA ALA A 97 -1.33 1.44 10.52
C ALA A 97 -2.08 0.50 11.47
N ALA A 98 -1.37 -0.31 12.27
CA ALA A 98 -1.98 -1.16 13.28
C ALA A 98 -2.76 -0.33 14.33
N ARG A 99 -2.17 0.78 14.82
CA ARG A 99 -2.88 1.69 15.74
C ARG A 99 -4.11 2.31 15.10
N ALA A 100 -4.00 2.79 13.86
CA ALA A 100 -5.12 3.36 13.12
C ALA A 100 -6.26 2.34 12.99
N LEU A 101 -5.93 1.09 12.63
CA LEU A 101 -6.90 -0.01 12.55
C LEU A 101 -7.63 -0.22 13.88
N LEU A 102 -6.90 -0.40 14.98
CA LEU A 102 -7.44 -0.74 16.30
C LEU A 102 -8.28 0.39 16.94
N SER A 103 -7.93 1.64 16.68
CA SER A 103 -8.56 2.82 17.28
C SER A 103 -9.77 3.33 16.49
N GLY A 104 -10.10 2.71 15.36
CA GLY A 104 -11.14 3.22 14.46
C GLY A 104 -10.69 4.42 13.62
N GLY A 105 -9.38 4.73 13.58
CA GLY A 105 -8.82 5.80 12.75
C GLY A 105 -8.81 5.49 11.25
N ASN A 106 -8.32 6.44 10.45
CA ASN A 106 -8.22 6.31 8.99
C ASN A 106 -7.10 5.33 8.59
N PHE A 107 -7.46 4.07 8.36
CA PHE A 107 -6.50 3.02 8.05
C PHE A 107 -5.86 3.20 6.68
N SER A 108 -6.64 3.60 5.66
CA SER A 108 -6.10 3.92 4.32
C SER A 108 -5.02 5.00 4.36
N GLU A 109 -5.21 6.05 5.15
CA GLU A 109 -4.22 7.14 5.25
C GLU A 109 -2.95 6.69 5.98
N ALA A 110 -3.08 5.82 6.99
CA ALA A 110 -1.91 5.23 7.62
C ALA A 110 -1.12 4.35 6.64
N LEU A 111 -1.80 3.53 5.83
CA LEU A 111 -1.15 2.71 4.80
C LEU A 111 -0.45 3.53 3.70
N LEU A 112 -0.96 4.70 3.34
CA LEU A 112 -0.30 5.57 2.35
C LEU A 112 1.11 6.03 2.76
N ASN A 113 1.35 6.11 4.07
CA ASN A 113 2.63 6.55 4.64
C ASN A 113 3.51 5.40 5.12
N ALA A 114 2.99 4.17 5.10
CA ALA A 114 3.70 2.99 5.57
C ALA A 114 4.80 2.57 4.59
N PRO A 115 5.86 1.91 5.08
CA PRO A 115 6.87 1.31 4.21
C PRO A 115 6.25 0.27 3.28
N TYR A 116 6.88 0.03 2.13
CA TYR A 116 6.40 -0.93 1.16
C TYR A 116 7.56 -1.62 0.46
N GLU A 117 7.24 -2.74 -0.16
CA GLU A 117 8.10 -3.49 -1.04
C GLU A 117 7.39 -3.77 -2.38
N TRP A 118 8.18 -4.07 -3.40
CA TRP A 118 7.67 -4.65 -4.64
C TRP A 118 7.85 -6.16 -4.57
N VAL A 119 6.75 -6.91 -4.68
CA VAL A 119 6.81 -8.36 -4.80
C VAL A 119 6.89 -8.72 -6.27
N VAL A 120 7.92 -9.47 -6.63
CA VAL A 120 8.19 -9.91 -8.01
C VAL A 120 7.91 -11.41 -8.10
N PRO A 121 6.80 -11.82 -8.75
CA PRO A 121 6.53 -13.23 -8.96
C PRO A 121 7.57 -13.86 -9.88
N ILE A 122 7.97 -15.09 -9.55
CA ILE A 122 8.82 -15.93 -10.39
C ILE A 122 7.92 -17.03 -10.96
N ILE A 123 7.94 -17.16 -12.28
CA ILE A 123 7.13 -18.12 -13.02
C ILE A 123 8.00 -19.18 -13.71
N ALA A 124 7.50 -20.41 -13.77
CA ALA A 124 8.06 -21.49 -14.57
C ALA A 124 7.58 -21.40 -16.02
N LYS A 125 8.51 -21.59 -16.98
CA LYS A 125 8.23 -21.64 -18.41
C LYS A 125 8.00 -23.09 -18.83
N GLY A 126 6.84 -23.36 -19.40
CA GLY A 126 6.54 -24.64 -20.06
C GLY A 126 6.04 -25.74 -19.12
N ASN A 127 4.74 -25.71 -18.84
CA ASN A 127 3.79 -26.82 -18.91
C ASN A 127 2.41 -26.21 -18.57
N ASN A 128 1.33 -26.79 -19.10
CA ASN A 128 -0.05 -26.30 -19.07
C ASN A 128 -0.70 -26.26 -17.66
N THR A 129 -0.02 -25.70 -16.66
CA THR A 129 -0.61 -25.41 -15.35
C THR A 129 -1.00 -23.95 -15.31
N ALA A 130 -2.30 -23.67 -15.40
CA ALA A 130 -2.85 -22.45 -14.83
C ALA A 130 -2.38 -22.39 -13.36
N GLY A 131 -1.40 -21.54 -13.05
CA GLY A 131 -0.59 -21.67 -11.82
C GLY A 131 0.93 -21.57 -12.02
N ASN A 132 1.40 -20.90 -13.08
CA ASN A 132 2.83 -20.84 -13.44
C ASN A 132 3.73 -20.13 -12.43
N THR A 133 3.18 -19.40 -11.46
CA THR A 133 3.97 -18.85 -10.36
C THR A 133 4.49 -19.99 -9.49
N VAL A 134 5.76 -19.96 -9.14
CA VAL A 134 6.40 -20.98 -8.30
C VAL A 134 6.95 -20.41 -7.00
N ALA A 135 7.29 -19.12 -7.01
CA ALA A 135 7.85 -18.38 -5.89
C ALA A 135 7.71 -16.88 -6.16
N SER A 136 8.19 -16.06 -5.22
CA SER A 136 8.44 -14.65 -5.44
C SER A 136 9.75 -14.23 -4.78
N PHE A 137 10.17 -13.01 -5.06
CA PHE A 137 11.09 -12.30 -4.19
C PHE A 137 10.58 -10.88 -3.96
N SER A 138 11.00 -10.26 -2.85
CA SER A 138 10.67 -8.87 -2.59
C SER A 138 11.82 -7.93 -2.93
N LEU A 139 11.48 -6.69 -3.27
CA LEU A 139 12.39 -5.58 -3.46
C LEU A 139 12.00 -4.46 -2.50
N TYR A 140 12.90 -4.10 -1.60
CA TYR A 140 12.69 -3.00 -0.68
C TYR A 140 13.77 -1.93 -0.89
N LYS A 141 13.46 -0.70 -0.48
CA LYS A 141 14.37 0.43 -0.61
C LYS A 141 15.10 0.67 0.71
N ALA A 142 16.43 0.54 0.71
CA ALA A 142 17.28 0.84 1.86
C ALA A 142 18.45 1.75 1.44
N ASN A 143 18.70 2.80 2.22
CA ASN A 143 19.73 3.82 1.93
C ASN A 143 19.61 4.36 0.49
N GLU A 144 18.38 4.68 0.07
CA GLU A 144 18.03 5.14 -1.28
C GLU A 144 18.30 4.14 -2.43
N GLN A 145 18.66 2.90 -2.13
CA GLN A 145 18.91 1.86 -3.13
C GLN A 145 17.93 0.71 -3.01
N TRP A 146 17.49 0.18 -4.16
CA TRP A 146 16.70 -1.05 -4.20
C TRP A 146 17.59 -2.25 -3.83
N GLN A 147 17.05 -3.13 -3.00
CA GLN A 147 17.71 -4.35 -2.55
C GLN A 147 16.74 -5.52 -2.65
N VAL A 148 17.30 -6.71 -2.88
CA VAL A 148 16.53 -7.96 -2.81
C VAL A 148 16.29 -8.29 -1.34
N GLY A 149 15.03 -8.48 -0.98
CA GLY A 149 14.59 -8.96 0.33
C GLY A 149 14.44 -10.47 0.35
N GLU A 150 13.27 -10.93 0.76
CA GLU A 150 12.97 -12.36 0.83
C GLU A 150 13.02 -12.98 -0.57
N VAL A 151 13.64 -14.15 -0.73
CA VAL A 151 13.61 -14.95 -1.96
C VAL A 151 12.98 -16.29 -1.65
N GLY A 152 12.00 -16.69 -2.46
CA GLY A 152 11.10 -17.81 -2.18
C GLY A 152 9.71 -17.30 -1.86
N GLY A 153 9.63 -16.29 -1.00
CA GLY A 153 8.39 -15.76 -0.45
C GLY A 153 7.72 -16.77 0.49
N TYR A 154 6.82 -16.29 1.33
CA TYR A 154 6.05 -17.18 2.20
C TYR A 154 4.69 -17.52 1.58
N LEU A 155 4.00 -16.61 0.88
CA LEU A 155 2.70 -16.91 0.27
C LEU A 155 2.72 -18.13 -0.67
N ARG A 156 1.56 -18.82 -0.76
CA ARG A 156 1.36 -19.89 -1.74
C ARG A 156 1.48 -19.31 -3.15
N PRO A 157 1.99 -20.07 -4.13
CA PRO A 157 2.13 -19.54 -5.48
C PRO A 157 0.83 -19.09 -6.13
N SER A 158 -0.30 -19.74 -5.80
CA SER A 158 -1.64 -19.30 -6.21
C SER A 158 -1.98 -17.90 -5.70
N ASP A 159 -1.61 -17.59 -4.46
CA ASP A 159 -1.93 -16.32 -3.81
C ASP A 159 -1.05 -15.20 -4.37
N ILE A 160 0.23 -15.50 -4.64
CA ILE A 160 1.14 -14.60 -5.35
C ILE A 160 0.61 -14.32 -6.76
N ALA A 161 0.17 -15.35 -7.49
CA ALA A 161 -0.40 -15.20 -8.83
C ALA A 161 -1.69 -14.35 -8.80
N PHE A 162 -2.56 -14.58 -7.81
CA PHE A 162 -3.77 -13.80 -7.60
C PHE A 162 -3.45 -12.32 -7.31
N SER A 163 -2.49 -12.05 -6.42
CA SER A 163 -2.06 -10.69 -6.07
C SER A 163 -1.45 -9.91 -7.24
N ALA A 164 -0.85 -10.61 -8.20
CA ALA A 164 -0.30 -10.00 -9.41
C ALA A 164 -1.33 -9.81 -10.54
N ASP A 165 -2.54 -10.37 -10.42
CA ASP A 165 -3.57 -10.32 -11.46
C ASP A 165 -4.69 -9.33 -11.11
N VAL A 166 -4.60 -8.13 -11.72
CA VAL A 166 -5.60 -7.07 -11.60
C VAL A 166 -7.01 -7.57 -11.91
N ASN A 167 -7.16 -8.39 -12.95
CA ASN A 167 -8.47 -8.87 -13.39
C ASN A 167 -9.03 -9.89 -12.40
N ALA A 168 -8.19 -10.77 -11.85
CA ALA A 168 -8.61 -11.74 -10.86
C ALA A 168 -9.10 -11.05 -9.58
N ILE A 169 -8.34 -10.08 -9.05
CA ILE A 169 -8.73 -9.31 -7.86
C ILE A 169 -10.00 -8.50 -8.14
N ALA A 170 -10.04 -7.77 -9.26
CA ALA A 170 -11.19 -6.94 -9.60
C ALA A 170 -12.46 -7.77 -9.78
N ARG A 171 -12.36 -8.94 -10.42
CA ARG A 171 -13.49 -9.88 -10.55
C ARG A 171 -13.93 -10.39 -9.19
N PHE A 172 -13.01 -10.88 -8.37
CA PHE A 172 -13.31 -11.35 -7.01
C PHE A 172 -14.05 -10.28 -6.18
N LEU A 173 -13.61 -9.02 -6.23
CA LEU A 173 -14.26 -7.92 -5.52
C LEU A 173 -15.64 -7.58 -6.10
N LYS A 174 -15.78 -7.55 -7.43
CA LYS A 174 -17.07 -7.30 -8.12
C LYS A 174 -18.10 -8.41 -7.81
N ASP A 175 -17.67 -9.68 -7.81
CA ASP A 175 -18.52 -10.84 -7.48
C ASP A 175 -19.04 -10.77 -6.03
N ASN A 176 -18.34 -10.02 -5.17
CA ASN A 176 -18.74 -9.74 -3.79
C ASN A 176 -19.36 -8.35 -3.61
N ASN A 177 -19.89 -7.74 -4.68
CA ASN A 177 -20.57 -6.44 -4.69
C ASN A 177 -19.71 -5.23 -4.32
N ILE A 178 -18.37 -5.35 -4.38
CA ILE A 178 -17.42 -4.26 -4.17
C ILE A 178 -16.93 -3.77 -5.54
N THR A 179 -17.68 -2.86 -6.15
CA THR A 179 -17.43 -2.39 -7.53
C THR A 179 -16.71 -1.04 -7.59
N ILE A 180 -16.87 -0.21 -6.55
CA ILE A 180 -16.32 1.14 -6.44
C ILE A 180 -15.62 1.28 -5.09
N GLY A 181 -14.44 1.88 -5.07
CA GLY A 181 -13.66 2.13 -3.85
C GLY A 181 -13.01 3.50 -3.83
N ARG A 182 -12.47 3.86 -2.66
CA ARG A 182 -11.60 5.04 -2.46
C ARG A 182 -10.13 4.65 -2.30
N ALA A 183 -9.85 3.44 -1.82
CA ALA A 183 -8.49 2.92 -1.66
C ALA A 183 -8.44 1.40 -1.84
N PHE A 184 -7.30 0.91 -2.32
CA PHE A 184 -6.93 -0.50 -2.35
C PHE A 184 -5.48 -0.64 -1.93
N SER A 185 -5.14 -1.68 -1.18
CA SER A 185 -3.76 -2.02 -0.87
C SER A 185 -3.61 -3.52 -0.65
N HIS A 186 -2.54 -4.11 -1.20
CA HIS A 186 -2.01 -5.38 -0.70
C HIS A 186 -1.17 -5.05 0.53
N VAL A 187 -1.49 -5.63 1.67
CA VAL A 187 -0.88 -5.33 2.97
C VAL A 187 -0.16 -6.56 3.50
N VAL A 188 1.13 -6.43 3.77
CA VAL A 188 1.96 -7.46 4.38
C VAL A 188 1.83 -7.39 5.89
N ALA A 189 1.23 -8.43 6.49
CA ALA A 189 0.99 -8.51 7.93
C ALA A 189 1.74 -9.71 8.53
N LEU A 190 3.08 -9.69 8.46
CA LEU A 190 3.93 -10.79 8.93
C LEU A 190 3.70 -11.17 10.40
N GLY A 191 3.40 -10.19 11.27
CA GLY A 191 3.01 -10.45 12.67
C GLY A 191 1.73 -11.27 12.83
N LEU A 192 0.91 -11.35 11.78
CA LEU A 192 -0.28 -12.20 11.69
C LEU A 192 -0.07 -13.46 10.84
N HIS A 193 1.13 -13.69 10.29
CA HIS A 193 1.41 -14.79 9.37
C HIS A 193 0.47 -14.84 8.14
N MET A 194 0.07 -13.68 7.65
CA MET A 194 -0.80 -13.53 6.46
C MET A 194 -0.52 -12.22 5.74
N ASP A 195 -0.88 -12.17 4.46
CA ASP A 195 -1.12 -10.92 3.75
C ASP A 195 -2.62 -10.58 3.78
N LEU A 196 -2.97 -9.33 3.48
CA LEU A 196 -4.34 -8.87 3.41
C LEU A 196 -4.53 -8.07 2.13
N LEU A 197 -5.61 -8.32 1.39
CA LEU A 197 -6.12 -7.30 0.48
C LEU A 197 -7.06 -6.39 1.26
N TYR A 198 -6.77 -5.11 1.24
CA TYR A 198 -7.57 -4.06 1.89
C TYR A 198 -8.30 -3.24 0.84
N VAL A 199 -9.59 -2.97 1.07
CA VAL A 199 -10.40 -2.07 0.27
C VAL A 199 -11.16 -1.12 1.17
N ALA A 200 -11.04 0.19 0.93
CA ALA A 200 -11.99 1.17 1.43
C ALA A 200 -13.04 1.45 0.34
N ALA A 201 -14.30 1.14 0.60
CA ALA A 201 -15.42 1.42 -0.28
C ALA A 201 -16.47 2.32 0.40
N GLU A 202 -17.50 2.72 -0.33
CA GLU A 202 -18.59 3.53 0.24
C GLU A 202 -19.33 2.81 1.37
N GLN A 203 -19.45 1.49 1.26
CA GLN A 203 -20.15 0.64 2.22
C GLN A 203 -19.31 0.36 3.49
N GLY A 204 -18.03 0.72 3.48
CA GLY A 204 -17.10 0.49 4.58
C GLY A 204 -15.75 -0.05 4.14
N GLU A 205 -14.98 -0.52 5.12
CA GLU A 205 -13.66 -1.11 4.92
C GLU A 205 -13.75 -2.64 4.96
N PHE A 206 -13.07 -3.26 4.00
CA PHE A 206 -13.04 -4.69 3.78
C PHE A 206 -11.61 -5.23 3.82
N PHE A 207 -11.46 -6.40 4.43
CA PHE A 207 -10.20 -7.09 4.66
C PHE A 207 -10.32 -8.51 4.14
N ILE A 208 -9.42 -8.92 3.25
CA ILE A 208 -9.43 -10.24 2.61
C ILE A 208 -8.11 -10.96 2.90
N PRO A 209 -8.09 -11.95 3.81
CA PRO A 209 -6.88 -12.63 4.23
C PRO A 209 -6.30 -13.58 3.16
N LEU A 210 -5.00 -13.44 2.91
CA LEU A 210 -4.18 -14.39 2.17
C LEU A 210 -3.31 -15.15 3.18
N ILE A 211 -3.78 -16.33 3.60
CA ILE A 211 -3.25 -17.05 4.75
C ILE A 211 -2.21 -18.05 4.28
N HIS A 212 -1.04 -18.01 4.93
CA HIS A 212 0.06 -18.89 4.59
C HIS A 212 -0.21 -20.35 4.99
N SER A 213 -0.15 -21.25 4.01
CA SER A 213 -0.15 -22.72 4.20
C SER A 213 -1.34 -23.30 4.99
N ARG A 214 -2.44 -22.54 5.12
CA ARG A 214 -3.63 -22.90 5.88
C ARG A 214 -4.85 -22.21 5.28
N ASP A 215 -6.01 -22.82 5.46
CA ASP A 215 -7.28 -22.24 5.00
C ASP A 215 -7.94 -21.33 6.04
N GLU A 216 -7.51 -21.42 7.30
CA GLU A 216 -8.01 -20.58 8.40
C GLU A 216 -6.90 -20.20 9.38
N LEU A 217 -6.94 -18.98 9.91
CA LEU A 217 -6.09 -18.50 10.99
C LEU A 217 -6.81 -17.42 11.81
N TYR A 218 -6.83 -17.56 13.14
CA TYR A 218 -7.51 -16.64 14.06
C TYR A 218 -9.03 -16.49 13.82
N GLY A 219 -9.70 -17.53 13.29
CA GLY A 219 -11.11 -17.45 12.90
C GLY A 219 -11.35 -16.70 11.59
N LEU A 220 -10.29 -16.35 10.87
CA LEU A 220 -10.34 -15.79 9.53
C LEU A 220 -10.08 -16.88 8.50
N GLU A 221 -10.95 -17.02 7.52
CA GLU A 221 -10.82 -17.93 6.39
C GLU A 221 -10.10 -17.24 5.23
N HIS A 222 -9.32 -18.01 4.50
CA HIS A 222 -8.61 -17.57 3.32
C HIS A 222 -9.55 -17.08 2.22
N LEU A 223 -9.23 -15.94 1.59
CA LEU A 223 -10.02 -15.30 0.53
C LEU A 223 -11.48 -15.01 0.91
N LYS A 224 -11.79 -14.88 2.20
CA LYS A 224 -13.09 -14.43 2.68
C LYS A 224 -13.07 -12.94 3.00
N ILE A 225 -14.16 -12.24 2.70
CA ILE A 225 -14.31 -10.82 2.97
C ILE A 225 -14.78 -10.60 4.40
N TYR A 226 -14.04 -9.78 5.13
CA TYR A 226 -14.38 -9.33 6.47
C TYR A 226 -14.56 -7.83 6.50
N THR A 227 -15.58 -7.36 7.19
CA THR A 227 -15.68 -5.95 7.59
C THR A 227 -14.59 -5.62 8.61
N ARG A 228 -14.27 -4.33 8.76
CA ARG A 228 -13.36 -3.86 9.82
C ARG A 228 -13.65 -4.44 11.19
N ASN A 229 -14.92 -4.44 11.62
CA ASN A 229 -15.30 -4.91 12.95
C ASN A 229 -15.04 -6.41 13.11
N GLN A 230 -15.35 -7.21 12.09
CA GLN A 230 -15.08 -8.66 12.12
C GLN A 230 -13.58 -8.93 12.12
N PHE A 231 -12.82 -8.23 11.28
CA PHE A 231 -11.37 -8.37 11.23
C PHE A 231 -10.71 -7.98 12.56
N VAL A 232 -11.04 -6.82 13.11
CA VAL A 232 -10.52 -6.35 14.41
C VAL A 232 -10.93 -7.28 15.55
N ALA A 233 -12.14 -7.84 15.53
CA ALA A 233 -12.57 -8.82 16.53
C ALA A 233 -11.70 -10.10 16.49
N ALA A 234 -11.29 -10.54 15.30
CA ALA A 234 -10.46 -11.73 15.11
C ALA A 234 -8.99 -11.52 15.51
N VAL A 235 -8.37 -10.41 15.11
CA VAL A 235 -6.91 -10.21 15.25
C VAL A 235 -6.50 -9.09 16.20
N GLY A 236 -7.46 -8.34 16.76
CA GLY A 236 -7.19 -7.15 17.55
C GLY A 236 -6.33 -7.41 18.79
N ASP A 237 -6.55 -8.53 19.47
CA ASP A 237 -5.78 -8.90 20.65
C ASP A 237 -4.35 -9.34 20.31
N ILE A 238 -4.11 -9.84 19.11
CA ILE A 238 -2.76 -10.19 18.65
C ILE A 238 -1.93 -8.92 18.48
N PHE A 239 -2.51 -7.87 17.90
CA PHE A 239 -1.85 -6.57 17.81
C PHE A 239 -1.61 -5.93 19.19
N ARG A 240 -2.58 -6.04 20.12
CA ARG A 240 -2.44 -5.48 21.48
C ARG A 240 -1.42 -6.22 22.33
N ASN A 241 -1.35 -7.54 22.21
CA ASN A 241 -0.53 -8.39 23.07
C ASN A 241 0.83 -8.76 22.47
N GLY A 242 0.97 -8.70 21.14
CA GLY A 242 2.25 -8.93 20.45
C GLY A 242 3.29 -7.85 20.73
N GLY A 243 2.90 -6.68 21.24
CA GLY A 243 3.81 -5.67 21.77
C GLY A 243 4.35 -5.94 23.18
N LYS A 244 3.94 -7.04 23.84
CA LYS A 244 4.25 -7.32 25.26
C LYS A 244 5.00 -8.64 25.53
N ARG A 245 5.51 -9.35 24.52
CA ARG A 245 6.29 -10.59 24.77
C ARG A 245 7.76 -10.29 25.05
N ASP A 246 8.21 -10.68 26.25
CA ASP A 246 9.58 -10.63 26.80
C ASP A 246 10.65 -11.46 26.03
N SER A 247 10.32 -12.00 24.86
CA SER A 247 11.31 -12.55 23.94
C SER A 247 11.78 -11.42 23.04
N GLY A 248 13.07 -11.05 23.06
CA GLY A 248 13.66 -9.96 22.27
C GLY A 248 13.48 -9.97 20.73
N LEU A 249 12.56 -10.80 20.20
CA LEU A 249 11.81 -10.49 18.99
C LEU A 249 10.58 -9.66 19.38
N ALA A 250 10.71 -8.33 19.35
CA ALA A 250 9.57 -7.48 19.05
C ALA A 250 8.86 -8.05 17.81
N LEU A 251 7.55 -7.84 17.66
CA LEU A 251 6.90 -8.01 16.35
C LEU A 251 7.67 -7.12 15.37
N THR A 252 8.70 -7.67 14.73
CA THR A 252 9.46 -7.00 13.69
C THR A 252 8.45 -6.91 12.57
N TYR A 253 7.87 -5.72 12.43
CA TYR A 253 7.08 -5.34 11.28
C TYR A 253 8.00 -5.40 10.05
N GLY A 254 8.19 -6.62 9.55
CA GLY A 254 8.68 -7.02 8.23
C GLY A 254 10.01 -6.52 7.67
N ALA A 255 10.72 -5.59 8.30
CA ALA A 255 11.97 -5.07 7.75
C ALA A 255 13.15 -5.32 8.70
N PRO A 256 14.36 -5.64 8.18
CA PRO A 256 15.58 -5.48 8.97
C PRO A 256 15.64 -4.04 9.51
N PRO A 257 16.20 -3.81 10.71
CA PRO A 257 16.23 -2.49 11.32
C PRO A 257 16.88 -1.50 10.35
N LEU A 258 16.06 -0.59 9.82
CA LEU A 258 16.56 0.54 9.05
C LEU A 258 17.45 1.35 10.00
N GLY A 259 18.72 1.53 9.62
CA GLY A 259 19.58 2.54 10.23
C GLY A 259 18.90 3.91 10.25
N PRO A 260 19.41 4.86 11.04
CA PRO A 260 18.71 6.08 11.44
C PRO A 260 17.97 6.68 10.26
N THR A 261 16.64 6.61 10.33
CA THR A 261 15.69 7.04 9.31
C THR A 261 16.16 8.37 8.72
N ALA A 262 16.55 8.34 7.44
CA ALA A 262 16.50 9.56 6.66
C ALA A 262 15.06 10.05 6.78
N LYS A 263 14.87 11.18 7.47
CA LYS A 263 13.57 11.85 7.54
C LYS A 263 13.10 12.02 6.11
N GLN A 264 12.21 11.15 5.66
CA GLN A 264 11.36 11.43 4.54
C GLN A 264 10.67 12.72 4.96
N THR A 265 11.11 13.82 4.36
CA THR A 265 10.56 15.12 4.63
C THR A 265 9.10 15.02 4.26
N SER A 266 8.26 14.87 5.29
CA SER A 266 6.83 14.88 5.13
C SER A 266 6.50 16.04 4.20
N SER A 267 5.64 15.78 3.23
CA SER A 267 5.05 16.79 2.36
C SER A 267 4.13 17.74 3.15
N ALA A 268 4.45 18.06 4.40
CA ALA A 268 3.95 19.21 5.11
C ALA A 268 4.48 20.52 4.50
N ARG A 269 5.59 20.51 3.74
CA ARG A 269 6.09 21.69 3.04
C ARG A 269 5.05 22.35 2.12
N PRO A 270 4.36 21.65 1.21
CA PRO A 270 3.31 22.28 0.41
C PRO A 270 2.13 22.78 1.26
N VAL A 271 1.75 22.10 2.35
CA VAL A 271 0.63 22.54 3.20
C VAL A 271 0.98 23.80 3.99
N ILE A 272 2.16 23.86 4.61
CA ILE A 272 2.65 25.04 5.33
C ILE A 272 2.86 26.21 4.36
N LEU A 273 3.42 25.95 3.17
CA LEU A 273 3.58 26.98 2.13
C LEU A 273 2.22 27.53 1.68
N THR A 274 1.21 26.67 1.52
CA THR A 274 -0.15 27.06 1.12
C THR A 274 -0.80 27.92 2.21
N ILE A 275 -0.70 27.53 3.49
CA ILE A 275 -1.22 28.32 4.62
C ILE A 275 -0.53 29.69 4.69
N ALA A 276 0.80 29.74 4.49
CA ALA A 276 1.56 30.99 4.50
C ALA A 276 1.16 31.92 3.34
N ILE A 277 0.95 31.37 2.13
CA ILE A 277 0.49 32.13 0.97
C ILE A 277 -0.93 32.67 1.19
N VAL A 278 -1.86 31.86 1.70
CA VAL A 278 -3.23 32.29 2.02
C VAL A 278 -3.22 33.40 3.07
N GLY A 279 -2.40 33.28 4.12
CA GLY A 279 -2.23 34.32 5.13
C GLY A 279 -1.68 35.64 4.56
N LEU A 280 -0.68 35.57 3.68
CA LEU A 280 -0.11 36.74 2.99
C LEU A 280 -1.13 37.43 2.08
N VAL A 281 -1.91 36.67 1.32
CA VAL A 281 -2.96 37.21 0.44
C VAL A 281 -4.07 37.88 1.26
N ALA A 282 -4.47 37.30 2.39
CA ALA A 282 -5.45 37.90 3.28
C ALA A 282 -4.95 39.23 3.87
N LEU A 283 -3.71 39.28 4.36
CA LEU A 283 -3.10 40.50 4.91
C LEU A 283 -2.93 41.59 3.85
N ALA A 284 -2.47 41.23 2.65
CA ALA A 284 -2.34 42.18 1.53
C ALA A 284 -3.71 42.75 1.12
N SER A 285 -4.76 41.92 1.12
CA SER A 285 -6.14 42.33 0.81
C SER A 285 -6.69 43.29 1.85
N ILE A 286 -6.47 43.02 3.15
CA ILE A 286 -6.86 43.92 4.25
C ILE A 286 -6.12 45.26 4.16
N TYR A 287 -4.81 45.22 3.87
CA TYR A 287 -3.99 46.41 3.73
C TYR A 287 -4.46 47.30 2.55
N LEU A 288 -4.67 46.71 1.38
CA LEU A 288 -5.20 47.40 0.19
C LEU A 288 -6.57 48.00 0.45
N PHE A 289 -7.46 47.27 1.14
CA PHE A 289 -8.79 47.76 1.50
C PHE A 289 -8.73 49.00 2.41
N ARG A 290 -7.88 48.96 3.46
CA ARG A 290 -7.68 50.12 4.34
C ARG A 290 -7.12 51.31 3.58
N ARG A 291 -6.16 51.09 2.67
CA ARG A 291 -5.57 52.17 1.85
C ARG A 291 -6.61 52.84 0.94
N ILE A 292 -7.49 52.06 0.31
CA ILE A 292 -8.58 52.59 -0.53
C ILE A 292 -9.57 53.39 0.32
N GLN A 293 -9.98 52.89 1.49
CA GLN A 293 -10.87 53.64 2.39
C GLN A 293 -10.28 54.95 2.90
N LEU A 294 -8.96 55.02 3.06
CA LEU A 294 -8.27 56.25 3.48
C LEU A 294 -8.15 57.24 2.32
N ALA A 295 -7.94 56.75 1.09
CA ALA A 295 -7.89 57.59 -0.11
C ALA A 295 -9.25 58.17 -0.52
N ASP A 296 -10.36 57.49 -0.23
CA ASP A 296 -11.72 58.00 -0.45
C ASP A 296 -12.15 59.05 0.61
N LYS A 297 -11.36 59.23 1.68
CA LYS A 297 -11.63 60.19 2.77
C LYS A 297 -10.77 61.47 2.69
N SER A 298 -9.88 61.57 1.71
CA SER A 298 -9.07 62.77 1.40
C SER A 298 -9.62 63.48 0.17
#